data_AF-A0AAJ4XAQ3-F1
#
_entry.id   AF-A0AAJ4XAQ3-F1
#
_cell.length_a   1.000
_cell.length_b   1.000
_cell.length_c   1.000
_cell.angle_alpha   90.00
_cell.angle_beta   90.00
_cell.angle_gamma   90.00
#
_symmetry.space_group_name_H-M   'P 1'
#
loop_
_entity.id
_entity.type
_entity.pdbx_description
1 polymer ?
#
loop_
_entity_poly.entity_id
_entity_poly.type
_entity_poly.pdbx_seq_one_letter_code
_entity_poly.pdbx_strand_id
1 'polypeptide(L)'
;MKNLTILLLIIFSSLGAWAQRGKISNNFFGHLEFNSLDGRYKATLEKNVFNGLEFYDNSKNKVSYDQKYLAKHFPGILSDNEWKTSFLRDLVRKYSQESNYKLSHRINVFGGEEIEDNRGYSSESGTDTFGHEYYEETGKYGTVSIKRNLRGVLEYTRNNFSASLGKDFRNQWVYEDSQKNRMEFNPTAWGKMTKRLGSDKDIMFFLIRQLTDFYDQEQDPYQDDY
;
A
#
# COMPACT_ATOMS: atom_id res chain seq x y z
N MET A 1 -16.15 -4.14 40.97
CA MET A 1 -15.05 -3.47 40.26
C MET A 1 -14.91 -3.92 38.81
N LYS A 2 -14.91 -5.23 38.48
CA LYS A 2 -14.85 -5.73 37.08
C LYS A 2 -15.90 -5.13 36.12
N ASN A 3 -17.14 -4.94 36.58
CA ASN A 3 -18.21 -4.40 35.74
C ASN A 3 -18.04 -2.90 35.43
N LEU A 4 -17.33 -2.17 36.30
CA LEU A 4 -17.06 -0.73 36.11
C LEU A 4 -15.90 -0.51 35.12
N THR A 5 -14.88 -1.37 35.16
CA THR A 5 -13.77 -1.36 34.20
C THR A 5 -14.21 -1.74 32.79
N ILE A 6 -15.12 -2.71 32.63
CA ILE A 6 -15.69 -3.06 31.32
C ILE A 6 -16.51 -1.89 30.75
N LEU A 7 -17.31 -1.21 31.57
CA LEU A 7 -18.10 -0.04 31.15
C LEU A 7 -17.20 1.13 30.71
N LEU A 8 -16.12 1.40 31.45
CA LEU A 8 -15.12 2.44 31.09
C LEU A 8 -14.39 2.11 29.78
N LEU A 9 -14.08 0.84 29.53
CA LEU A 9 -13.47 0.37 28.28
C LEU A 9 -14.41 0.53 27.07
N ILE A 10 -15.71 0.28 27.23
CA ILE A 10 -16.73 0.47 26.19
C ILE A 10 -16.93 1.96 25.87
N ILE A 11 -16.95 2.82 26.90
CA ILE A 11 -17.07 4.27 26.71
C ILE A 11 -15.82 4.83 26.01
N PHE A 12 -14.62 4.39 26.40
CA PHE A 12 -13.37 4.81 25.74
C PHE A 12 -13.28 4.36 24.28
N SER A 13 -13.73 3.15 23.96
CA SER A 13 -13.75 2.66 22.57
C SER A 13 -14.82 3.36 21.72
N SER A 14 -15.94 3.79 22.32
CA SER A 14 -16.94 4.61 21.61
C SER A 14 -16.45 6.01 21.25
N LEU A 15 -15.48 6.58 21.99
CA LEU A 15 -14.91 7.89 21.70
C LEU A 15 -14.10 7.93 20.39
N GLY A 16 -13.56 6.80 19.95
CA GLY A 16 -12.85 6.68 18.66
C GLY A 16 -13.77 6.68 17.43
N ALA A 17 -15.09 6.51 17.60
CA ALA A 17 -16.05 6.38 16.50
C ALA A 17 -16.69 7.71 16.07
N TRP A 18 -16.47 8.82 16.79
CA TRP A 18 -17.14 10.09 16.50
C TRP A 18 -16.49 10.87 15.36
N ALA A 19 -15.18 10.73 15.16
CA ALA A 19 -14.48 11.32 14.00
C ALA A 19 -14.99 10.74 12.66
N GLN A 20 -15.57 9.54 12.68
CA GLN A 20 -16.12 8.86 11.50
C GLN A 20 -17.54 9.34 11.14
N ARG A 21 -18.21 10.09 12.04
CA ARG A 21 -19.55 10.63 11.80
C ARG A 21 -19.44 12.14 11.62
N GLY A 22 -19.77 12.61 10.41
CA GLY A 22 -19.67 14.03 10.08
C GLY A 22 -20.33 14.38 8.75
N LYS A 23 -20.48 15.68 8.53
CA LYS A 23 -21.07 16.25 7.32
C LYS A 23 -19.96 16.63 6.35
N ILE A 24 -20.19 16.36 5.07
CA ILE A 24 -19.34 16.84 3.98
C ILE A 24 -20.10 17.92 3.23
N SER A 25 -19.41 19.02 2.94
CA SER A 25 -19.96 20.15 2.18
C SER A 25 -18.86 20.81 1.36
N ASN A 26 -19.24 21.51 0.29
CA ASN A 26 -18.32 22.39 -0.41
C ASN A 26 -18.11 23.68 0.38
N ASN A 27 -16.87 24.16 0.44
CA ASN A 27 -16.55 25.49 0.96
C ASN A 27 -16.71 26.56 -0.13
N PHE A 28 -16.44 27.82 0.22
CA PHE A 28 -16.58 28.96 -0.69
C PHE A 28 -15.70 28.85 -1.96
N PHE A 29 -14.58 28.14 -1.87
CA PHE A 29 -13.67 27.88 -2.99
C PHE A 29 -14.00 26.60 -3.78
N GLY A 30 -15.09 25.91 -3.42
CA GLY A 30 -15.50 24.65 -4.04
C GLY A 30 -14.67 23.44 -3.61
N HIS A 31 -13.94 23.53 -2.50
CA HIS A 31 -13.22 22.39 -1.91
C HIS A 31 -14.16 21.60 -1.00
N LEU A 32 -13.93 20.29 -0.87
CA LEU A 32 -14.75 19.46 0.02
C LEU A 32 -14.21 19.55 1.44
N GLU A 33 -15.08 19.93 2.38
CA GLU A 33 -14.77 19.98 3.80
C GLU A 33 -15.59 18.95 4.56
N PHE A 34 -14.92 18.19 5.43
CA PHE A 34 -15.51 17.33 6.42
C PHE A 34 -15.51 18.02 7.78
N ASN A 35 -16.66 18.02 8.45
CA ASN A 35 -16.79 18.42 9.84
C ASN A 35 -17.42 17.28 10.64
N SER A 36 -16.70 16.80 11.65
CA SER A 36 -17.22 15.86 12.65
C SER A 36 -18.45 16.42 13.38
N LEU A 37 -19.33 15.54 13.88
CA LEU A 37 -20.56 15.96 14.57
C LEU A 37 -20.33 16.83 15.81
N ASP A 38 -19.21 16.61 16.53
CA ASP A 38 -18.81 17.42 17.69
C ASP A 38 -18.03 18.68 17.31
N GLY A 39 -17.74 18.87 16.01
CA GLY A 39 -17.01 19.99 15.45
C GLY A 39 -15.51 20.01 15.76
N ARG A 40 -14.97 18.99 16.43
CA ARG A 40 -13.56 18.99 16.88
C ARG A 40 -12.59 18.60 15.78
N TYR A 41 -12.97 17.66 14.93
CA TYR A 41 -12.19 17.24 13.78
C TYR A 41 -12.72 17.89 12.50
N LYS A 42 -11.80 18.47 11.73
CA LYS A 42 -12.06 19.11 10.44
C LYS A 42 -11.01 18.68 9.45
N ALA A 43 -11.45 18.32 8.25
CA ALA A 43 -10.56 17.97 7.16
C ALA A 43 -11.04 18.57 5.85
N THR A 44 -10.11 18.78 4.93
CA THR A 44 -10.36 19.35 3.61
C THR A 44 -9.73 18.46 2.56
N LEU A 45 -10.44 18.25 1.46
CA LEU A 45 -9.92 17.70 0.22
C LEU A 45 -10.07 18.77 -0.87
N GLU A 46 -8.94 19.22 -1.41
CA GLU A 46 -8.91 20.24 -2.45
C GLU A 46 -8.09 19.81 -3.66
N LYS A 47 -8.35 20.47 -4.78
CA LYS A 47 -7.56 20.31 -5.99
C LYS A 47 -6.39 21.27 -5.93
N ASN A 48 -5.17 20.75 -6.04
CA ASN A 48 -3.96 21.57 -6.03
C ASN A 48 -3.68 22.22 -7.40
N VAL A 49 -2.67 23.10 -7.46
CA VAL A 49 -2.29 23.84 -8.67
C VAL A 49 -1.81 22.97 -9.84
N PHE A 50 -1.45 21.71 -9.57
CA PHE A 50 -1.01 20.73 -10.56
C PHE A 50 -2.12 19.72 -10.93
N ASN A 51 -3.38 20.06 -10.69
CA ASN A 51 -4.55 19.19 -10.90
C ASN A 51 -4.54 17.87 -10.12
N GLY A 52 -3.69 17.74 -9.09
CA GLY A 52 -3.76 16.67 -8.11
C GLY A 52 -4.80 16.94 -7.02
N LEU A 53 -4.94 16.00 -6.09
CA LEU A 53 -5.76 16.15 -4.89
C LEU A 53 -4.86 16.26 -3.66
N GLU A 54 -5.23 17.14 -2.75
CA GLU A 54 -4.54 17.34 -1.49
C GLU A 54 -5.56 17.28 -0.34
N PHE A 55 -5.28 16.38 0.59
CA PHE A 55 -5.99 16.25 1.85
C PHE A 55 -5.19 16.89 2.97
N TYR A 56 -5.86 17.60 3.86
CA TYR A 56 -5.27 18.07 5.12
C TYR A 56 -6.34 18.19 6.20
N ASP A 57 -5.92 18.14 7.45
CA ASP A 57 -6.81 18.28 8.60
C ASP A 57 -6.27 19.20 9.69
N ASN A 58 -7.10 19.45 10.70
CA ASN A 58 -6.73 20.27 11.83
C ASN A 58 -5.77 19.59 12.83
N SER A 59 -5.41 18.32 12.60
CA SER A 59 -4.32 17.59 13.29
C SER A 59 -2.97 17.75 12.58
N LYS A 60 -2.90 18.64 11.57
CA LYS A 60 -1.72 18.92 10.73
C LYS A 60 -1.28 17.71 9.89
N ASN A 61 -2.20 16.80 9.61
CA ASN A 61 -1.96 15.74 8.62
C ASN A 61 -2.06 16.33 7.21
N LYS A 62 -1.30 15.78 6.27
CA LYS A 62 -1.32 16.19 4.86
C LYS A 62 -1.06 14.99 3.94
N VAL A 63 -1.95 14.71 3.01
CA VAL A 63 -1.79 13.62 2.03
C VAL A 63 -1.98 14.17 0.63
N SER A 64 -0.99 13.98 -0.23
CA SER A 64 -0.96 14.56 -1.57
C SER A 64 -0.95 13.47 -2.63
N TYR A 65 -1.79 13.63 -3.65
CA TYR A 65 -1.89 12.77 -4.82
C TYR A 65 -1.64 13.60 -6.07
N ASP A 66 -0.65 13.23 -6.88
CA ASP A 66 -0.46 13.89 -8.17
C ASP A 66 -1.54 13.47 -9.18
N GLN A 67 -1.67 14.24 -10.26
CA GLN A 67 -2.69 14.00 -11.27
C GLN A 67 -2.53 12.63 -11.95
N LYS A 68 -1.29 12.17 -12.19
CA LYS A 68 -1.01 10.93 -12.89
C LYS A 68 -1.39 9.71 -12.04
N TYR A 69 -1.08 9.76 -10.75
CA TYR A 69 -1.46 8.78 -9.75
C TYR A 69 -2.97 8.62 -9.68
N LEU A 70 -3.70 9.74 -9.59
CA LEU A 70 -5.15 9.74 -9.62
C LEU A 70 -5.70 9.16 -10.93
N ALA A 71 -5.11 9.50 -12.08
CA ALA A 71 -5.54 8.95 -13.36
C ALA A 71 -5.34 7.44 -13.47
N LYS A 72 -4.27 6.90 -12.86
CA LYS A 72 -3.96 5.46 -12.84
C LYS A 72 -4.89 4.69 -11.89
N HIS A 73 -5.07 5.18 -10.65
CA HIS A 73 -5.73 4.41 -9.58
C HIS A 73 -7.18 4.81 -9.30
N PHE A 74 -7.55 6.05 -9.63
CA PHE A 74 -8.89 6.62 -9.39
C PHE A 74 -9.43 7.30 -10.66
N PRO A 75 -9.55 6.56 -11.78
CA PRO A 75 -9.83 7.15 -13.09
C PRO A 75 -11.21 7.84 -13.12
N GLY A 76 -11.22 9.16 -13.23
CA GLY A 76 -12.46 9.97 -13.28
C GLY A 76 -12.80 10.69 -11.96
N ILE A 77 -12.04 10.46 -10.88
CA ILE A 77 -12.30 11.08 -9.57
C ILE A 77 -12.33 12.61 -9.63
N LEU A 78 -11.50 13.25 -10.47
CA LEU A 78 -11.45 14.71 -10.54
C LEU A 78 -12.78 15.33 -10.99
N SER A 79 -13.54 14.64 -11.85
CA SER A 79 -14.84 15.06 -12.37
C SER A 79 -16.04 14.63 -11.51
N ASP A 80 -15.87 13.63 -10.65
CA ASP A 80 -16.96 13.02 -9.89
C ASP A 80 -17.00 13.53 -8.44
N ASN A 81 -18.03 14.31 -8.11
CA ASN A 81 -18.19 14.86 -6.76
C ASN A 81 -18.62 13.81 -5.72
N GLU A 82 -19.38 12.79 -6.11
CA GLU A 82 -19.77 11.71 -5.21
C GLU A 82 -18.55 10.84 -4.87
N TRP A 83 -17.73 10.53 -5.88
CA TRP A 83 -16.49 9.79 -5.66
C TRP A 83 -15.51 10.58 -4.79
N LYS A 84 -15.29 11.87 -5.05
CA LYS A 84 -14.46 12.72 -4.17
C LYS A 84 -15.00 12.78 -2.74
N THR A 85 -16.32 12.75 -2.56
CA THR A 85 -16.95 12.70 -1.24
C THR A 85 -16.63 11.40 -0.51
N SER A 86 -16.77 10.24 -1.17
CA SER A 86 -16.40 8.94 -0.62
C SER A 86 -14.90 8.87 -0.31
N PHE A 87 -14.06 9.33 -1.24
CA PHE A 87 -12.61 9.40 -1.07
C PHE A 87 -12.21 10.24 0.15
N LEU A 88 -12.81 11.42 0.33
CA LEU A 88 -12.60 12.23 1.54
C LEU A 88 -13.01 11.47 2.81
N ARG A 89 -14.12 10.72 2.81
CA ARG A 89 -14.52 9.91 3.99
C ARG A 89 -13.48 8.86 4.32
N ASP A 90 -12.90 8.21 3.32
CA ASP A 90 -11.88 7.18 3.52
C ASP A 90 -10.60 7.79 4.10
N LEU A 91 -10.17 8.94 3.60
CA LEU A 91 -9.02 9.67 4.15
C LEU A 91 -9.26 10.13 5.59
N VAL A 92 -10.45 10.66 5.91
CA VAL A 92 -10.83 11.01 7.28
C VAL A 92 -10.78 9.76 8.18
N ARG A 93 -11.31 8.63 7.71
CA ARG A 93 -11.29 7.39 8.48
C ARG A 93 -9.87 6.90 8.73
N LYS A 94 -8.99 6.98 7.73
CA LYS A 94 -7.58 6.54 7.80
C LYS A 94 -6.73 7.46 8.68
N TYR A 95 -6.90 8.78 8.58
CA TYR A 95 -5.97 9.74 9.18
C TYR A 95 -6.51 10.51 10.40
N SER A 96 -7.78 10.35 10.79
CA SER A 96 -8.33 11.07 11.95
C SER A 96 -7.65 10.76 13.29
N GLN A 97 -7.00 9.60 13.41
CA GLN A 97 -6.24 9.20 14.60
C GLN A 97 -4.76 9.60 14.53
N GLU A 98 -4.33 10.12 13.39
CA GLU A 98 -2.95 10.54 13.16
C GLU A 98 -2.72 12.00 13.54
N SER A 99 -1.47 12.36 13.77
CA SER A 99 -1.06 13.76 13.94
C SER A 99 0.27 14.04 13.28
N ASN A 100 0.38 15.23 12.68
CA ASN A 100 1.54 15.68 11.91
C ASN A 100 2.04 14.67 10.85
N TYR A 101 1.16 13.82 10.33
CA TYR A 101 1.50 12.81 9.33
C TYR A 101 1.50 13.42 7.93
N LYS A 102 2.51 13.11 7.12
CA LYS A 102 2.59 13.59 5.74
C LYS A 102 2.89 12.42 4.82
N LEU A 103 2.11 12.27 3.75
CA LEU A 103 2.25 11.21 2.75
C LEU A 103 2.10 11.80 1.34
N SER A 104 2.96 11.38 0.42
CA SER A 104 2.92 11.78 -0.99
C SER A 104 2.79 10.56 -1.88
N HIS A 105 1.89 10.63 -2.86
CA HIS A 105 1.69 9.64 -3.92
C HIS A 105 1.98 10.31 -5.26
N ARG A 106 2.95 9.77 -6.01
CA ARG A 106 3.43 10.35 -7.26
C ARG A 106 3.64 9.30 -8.34
N ILE A 107 3.55 9.72 -9.59
CA ILE A 107 4.07 8.97 -10.74
C ILE A 107 5.16 9.80 -11.41
N ASN A 108 6.37 9.25 -11.42
CA ASN A 108 7.55 9.90 -11.97
C ASN A 108 7.52 9.99 -13.51
N VAL A 109 8.57 10.57 -14.08
CA VAL A 109 8.63 10.81 -15.54
C VAL A 109 8.73 9.52 -16.36
N PHE A 110 9.16 8.42 -15.75
CA PHE A 110 9.27 7.10 -16.38
C PHE A 110 8.02 6.21 -16.16
N GLY A 111 7.00 6.74 -15.48
CA GLY A 111 5.79 5.98 -15.16
C GLY A 111 5.91 5.11 -13.90
N GLY A 112 7.04 5.17 -13.21
CA GLY A 112 7.21 4.58 -11.89
C GLY A 112 6.38 5.31 -10.85
N GLU A 113 5.80 4.56 -9.93
CA GLU A 113 5.00 5.02 -8.81
C GLU A 113 5.86 5.15 -7.56
N GLU A 114 5.81 6.31 -6.92
CA GLU A 114 6.59 6.68 -5.74
C GLU A 114 5.65 7.07 -4.62
N ILE A 115 5.83 6.46 -3.44
CA ILE A 115 5.06 6.77 -2.24
C ILE A 115 6.05 7.03 -1.10
N GLU A 116 5.91 8.17 -0.41
CA GLU A 116 6.83 8.55 0.66
C GLU A 116 6.09 9.25 1.80
N ASP A 117 6.49 8.95 3.03
CA ASP A 117 5.97 9.62 4.22
C ASP A 117 7.04 10.33 5.06
N ASN A 118 6.60 11.15 6.02
CA ASN A 118 7.51 11.85 6.93
C ASN A 118 7.92 11.03 8.17
N ARG A 119 7.63 9.73 8.20
CA ARG A 119 7.98 8.78 9.26
C ARG A 119 9.03 7.75 8.80
N GLY A 120 9.52 7.89 7.57
CA GLY A 120 10.60 7.08 7.01
C GLY A 120 10.13 5.92 6.13
N TYR A 121 8.85 5.89 5.74
CA TYR A 121 8.37 5.01 4.69
C TYR A 121 8.68 5.58 3.30
N SER A 122 9.15 4.73 2.41
CA SER A 122 9.34 5.02 0.99
C SER A 122 9.13 3.74 0.18
N SER A 123 8.39 3.82 -0.92
CA SER A 123 8.25 2.73 -1.87
C SER A 123 8.31 3.25 -3.31
N GLU A 124 8.91 2.46 -4.18
CA GLU A 124 8.95 2.69 -5.61
C GLU A 124 8.52 1.42 -6.36
N SER A 125 7.69 1.56 -7.38
CA SER A 125 7.32 0.44 -8.25
C SER A 125 7.10 0.86 -9.68
N GLY A 126 7.32 -0.04 -10.62
CA GLY A 126 7.19 0.30 -12.02
C GLY A 126 7.66 -0.81 -12.93
N THR A 127 8.03 -0.42 -14.15
CA THR A 127 8.59 -1.33 -15.15
C THR A 127 9.99 -0.87 -15.51
N ASP A 128 10.94 -1.79 -15.49
CA ASP A 128 12.34 -1.52 -15.87
C ASP A 128 12.48 -1.30 -17.40
N THR A 129 13.67 -0.97 -17.85
CA THR A 129 13.94 -0.74 -19.29
C THR A 129 13.79 -1.99 -20.16
N PHE A 130 13.65 -3.17 -19.56
CA PHE A 130 13.44 -4.45 -20.22
C PHE A 130 11.99 -4.90 -20.19
N GLY A 131 11.08 -4.10 -19.63
CA GLY A 131 9.66 -4.44 -19.55
C GLY A 131 9.29 -5.30 -18.34
N HIS A 132 10.18 -5.47 -17.36
CA HIS A 132 9.90 -6.25 -16.15
C HIS A 132 9.42 -5.36 -15.01
N GLU A 133 8.39 -5.83 -14.31
CA GLU A 133 7.92 -5.16 -13.10
C GLU A 133 8.96 -5.23 -11.97
N TYR A 134 9.10 -4.15 -11.23
CA TYR A 134 9.86 -4.09 -9.98
C TYR A 134 9.05 -3.41 -8.88
N TYR A 135 9.42 -3.71 -7.65
CA TYR A 135 8.92 -3.02 -6.46
C TYR A 135 10.03 -3.01 -5.40
N GLU A 136 10.27 -1.85 -4.81
CA GLU A 136 11.21 -1.64 -3.74
C GLU A 136 10.51 -0.84 -2.63
N GLU A 137 10.70 -1.23 -1.38
CA GLU A 137 10.13 -0.56 -0.21
C GLU A 137 11.17 -0.47 0.90
N THR A 138 11.15 0.64 1.62
CA THR A 138 11.86 0.83 2.88
C THR A 138 10.90 1.41 3.90
N GLY A 139 10.86 0.84 5.10
CA GLY A 139 10.03 1.35 6.18
C GLY A 139 10.43 0.81 7.54
N LYS A 140 9.49 0.89 8.48
CA LYS A 140 9.70 0.46 9.88
C LYS A 140 10.12 -1.01 10.01
N TYR A 141 9.66 -1.86 9.11
CA TYR A 141 9.92 -3.30 9.10
C TYR A 141 11.13 -3.69 8.22
N GLY A 142 11.89 -2.67 7.79
CA GLY A 142 13.10 -2.81 7.01
C GLY A 142 12.88 -2.65 5.51
N THR A 143 13.67 -3.34 4.71
CA THR A 143 13.70 -3.14 3.25
C THR A 143 13.18 -4.37 2.51
N VAL A 144 12.45 -4.12 1.43
CA VAL A 144 11.90 -5.13 0.52
C VAL A 144 12.30 -4.76 -0.90
N SER A 145 12.69 -5.74 -1.71
CA SER A 145 12.88 -5.56 -3.15
C SER A 145 12.42 -6.81 -3.88
N ILE A 146 11.74 -6.61 -5.00
CA ILE A 146 11.43 -7.65 -5.98
C ILE A 146 11.71 -7.08 -7.37
N LYS A 147 12.57 -7.76 -8.13
CA LYS A 147 12.95 -7.35 -9.49
C LYS A 147 13.51 -8.51 -10.28
N ARG A 148 13.67 -8.32 -11.59
CA ARG A 148 14.40 -9.27 -12.42
C ARG A 148 15.83 -8.84 -12.66
N ASN A 149 16.74 -9.81 -12.64
CA ASN A 149 18.10 -9.59 -13.12
C ASN A 149 18.21 -9.72 -14.65
N LEU A 150 19.40 -9.47 -15.20
CA LEU A 150 19.67 -9.52 -16.65
C LEU A 150 19.44 -10.90 -17.29
N ARG A 151 19.34 -11.98 -16.49
CA ARG A 151 19.02 -13.33 -16.96
C ARG A 151 17.53 -13.65 -16.90
N GLY A 152 16.69 -12.68 -16.49
CA GLY A 152 15.25 -12.85 -16.31
C GLY A 152 14.87 -13.61 -15.04
N VAL A 153 15.83 -13.90 -14.15
CA VAL A 153 15.56 -14.52 -12.85
C VAL A 153 14.91 -13.47 -11.95
N LEU A 154 13.77 -13.83 -11.36
CA LEU A 154 13.08 -13.03 -10.37
C LEU A 154 13.81 -13.15 -9.03
N GLU A 155 14.20 -12.03 -8.45
CA GLU A 155 14.90 -11.93 -7.17
C GLU A 155 14.02 -11.22 -6.17
N TYR A 156 13.95 -11.77 -4.96
CA TYR A 156 13.28 -11.19 -3.81
C TYR A 156 14.27 -11.03 -2.67
N THR A 157 14.23 -9.88 -2.01
CA THR A 157 14.96 -9.64 -0.78
C THR A 157 14.04 -8.97 0.23
N ARG A 158 14.04 -9.44 1.47
CA ARG A 158 13.49 -8.70 2.61
C ARG A 158 14.40 -8.84 3.80
N ASN A 159 14.98 -7.73 4.26
CA ASN A 159 15.99 -7.72 5.32
C ASN A 159 17.14 -8.71 5.02
N ASN A 160 17.27 -9.77 5.84
CA ASN A 160 18.29 -10.81 5.69
C ASN A 160 17.80 -12.02 4.88
N PHE A 161 16.54 -12.03 4.45
CA PHE A 161 15.99 -13.09 3.62
C PHE A 161 16.14 -12.75 2.14
N SER A 162 16.52 -13.74 1.33
CA SER A 162 16.52 -13.63 -0.12
C SER A 162 15.99 -14.90 -0.77
N ALA A 163 15.33 -14.75 -1.90
CA ALA A 163 14.85 -15.84 -2.73
C ALA A 163 15.05 -15.51 -4.21
N SER A 164 15.20 -16.54 -5.03
CA SER A 164 15.31 -16.42 -6.47
C SER A 164 14.42 -17.45 -7.17
N LEU A 165 13.86 -17.07 -8.31
CA LEU A 165 13.01 -17.92 -9.12
C LEU A 165 13.27 -17.65 -10.61
N GLY A 166 13.78 -18.64 -11.32
CA GLY A 166 14.10 -18.50 -12.73
C GLY A 166 14.43 -19.81 -13.40
N LYS A 167 14.77 -19.75 -14.69
CA LYS A 167 15.14 -20.93 -15.46
C LYS A 167 16.62 -21.25 -15.33
N ASP A 168 16.94 -22.53 -15.17
CA ASP A 168 18.30 -23.03 -15.27
C ASP A 168 18.73 -23.27 -16.74
N PHE A 169 19.95 -23.78 -16.92
CA PHE A 169 20.50 -24.12 -18.24
C PHE A 169 19.78 -25.29 -18.94
N ARG A 170 18.96 -26.05 -18.22
CA ARG A 170 18.14 -27.16 -18.74
C ARG A 170 16.69 -26.72 -18.99
N ASN A 171 16.40 -25.42 -18.91
CA ASN A 171 15.06 -24.84 -19.07
C ASN A 171 14.05 -25.37 -18.02
N GLN A 172 14.55 -25.77 -16.85
CA GLN A 172 13.74 -26.08 -15.66
C GLN A 172 13.61 -24.83 -14.80
N TRP A 173 12.44 -24.64 -14.19
CA TRP A 173 12.25 -23.56 -13.23
C TRP A 173 12.81 -23.97 -11.88
N VAL A 174 13.64 -23.13 -11.30
CA VAL A 174 14.33 -23.37 -10.04
C VAL A 174 14.01 -22.24 -9.08
N TYR A 175 13.50 -22.60 -7.91
CA TYR A 175 13.39 -21.74 -6.73
C TYR A 175 14.52 -22.07 -5.77
N GLU A 176 15.18 -21.06 -5.23
CA GLU A 176 16.20 -21.16 -4.18
C GLU A 176 16.06 -19.99 -3.20
N ASP A 177 16.28 -20.22 -1.90
CA ASP A 177 16.30 -19.16 -0.89
C ASP A 177 17.49 -19.23 0.07
N SER A 178 17.68 -18.16 0.85
CA SER A 178 18.76 -18.02 1.82
C SER A 178 18.65 -18.97 3.02
N GLN A 179 17.50 -19.63 3.19
CA GLN A 179 17.29 -20.69 4.19
C GLN A 179 17.64 -22.09 3.67
N LYS A 180 18.20 -22.17 2.46
CA LYS A 180 18.61 -23.41 1.77
C LYS A 180 17.45 -24.28 1.29
N ASN A 181 16.24 -23.72 1.17
CA ASN A 181 15.18 -24.41 0.45
C ASN A 181 15.44 -24.34 -1.05
N ARG A 182 15.12 -25.42 -1.75
CA ARG A 182 15.28 -25.52 -3.20
C ARG A 182 14.19 -26.39 -3.82
N MET A 183 13.57 -25.90 -4.88
CA MET A 183 12.53 -26.62 -5.62
C MET A 183 12.77 -26.51 -7.12
N GLU A 184 12.62 -27.63 -7.83
CA GLU A 184 12.71 -27.67 -9.29
C GLU A 184 11.38 -28.06 -9.90
N PHE A 185 11.00 -27.37 -10.97
CA PHE A 185 9.78 -27.61 -11.71
C PHE A 185 10.11 -27.81 -13.18
N ASN A 186 9.78 -28.99 -13.69
CA ASN A 186 9.77 -29.21 -15.14
C ASN A 186 8.67 -28.35 -15.81
N PRO A 187 8.72 -28.16 -17.14
CA PRO A 187 7.76 -27.30 -17.85
C PRO A 187 6.29 -27.69 -17.62
N THR A 188 6.00 -28.98 -17.47
CA THR A 188 4.64 -29.48 -17.23
C THR A 188 4.13 -29.11 -15.83
N ALA A 189 4.95 -29.28 -14.80
CA ALA A 189 4.63 -28.88 -13.44
C ALA A 189 4.47 -27.37 -13.34
N TRP A 190 5.39 -26.62 -13.95
CA TRP A 190 5.34 -25.17 -14.01
C TRP A 190 4.06 -24.67 -14.67
N GLY A 191 3.69 -25.24 -15.82
CA GLY A 191 2.45 -24.88 -16.53
C GLY A 191 1.18 -25.16 -15.74
N LYS A 192 1.20 -26.08 -14.76
CA LYS A 192 0.08 -26.28 -13.82
C LYS A 192 0.07 -25.20 -12.73
N MET A 193 1.23 -24.78 -12.24
CA MET A 193 1.34 -23.74 -11.22
C MET A 193 0.90 -22.38 -11.77
N THR A 194 1.35 -21.99 -12.96
CA THR A 194 0.94 -20.72 -13.59
C THR A 194 -0.57 -20.68 -13.83
N LYS A 195 -1.19 -21.78 -14.26
CA LYS A 195 -2.66 -21.87 -14.40
C LYS A 195 -3.41 -21.66 -13.08
N ARG A 196 -2.82 -22.05 -11.95
CA ARG A 196 -3.46 -21.97 -10.63
C ARG A 196 -3.18 -20.64 -9.93
N LEU A 197 -1.97 -20.13 -10.04
CA LEU A 197 -1.47 -19.00 -9.25
C LEU A 197 -1.35 -17.71 -10.06
N GLY A 198 -1.32 -17.78 -11.40
CA GLY A 198 -1.24 -16.62 -12.27
C GLY A 198 0.17 -16.40 -12.82
N SER A 199 0.99 -15.66 -12.07
CA SER A 199 2.34 -15.26 -12.49
C SER A 199 3.44 -15.99 -11.74
N ASP A 200 4.68 -15.84 -12.21
CA ASP A 200 5.86 -16.35 -11.50
C ASP A 200 6.15 -15.57 -10.21
N LYS A 201 5.76 -14.29 -10.14
CA LYS A 201 5.71 -13.50 -8.90
C LYS A 201 4.75 -14.11 -7.87
N ASP A 202 3.54 -14.47 -8.29
CA ASP A 202 2.56 -15.12 -7.39
C ASP A 202 3.06 -16.49 -6.91
N ILE A 203 3.70 -17.23 -7.82
CA ILE A 203 4.36 -18.49 -7.48
C ILE A 203 5.49 -18.28 -6.47
N MET A 204 6.34 -17.27 -6.65
CA MET A 204 7.43 -16.99 -5.72
C MET A 204 6.89 -16.70 -4.33
N PHE A 205 5.89 -15.82 -4.21
CA PHE A 205 5.28 -15.52 -2.91
C PHE A 205 4.57 -16.73 -2.30
N PHE A 206 3.93 -17.56 -3.11
CA PHE A 206 3.40 -18.84 -2.65
C PHE A 206 4.50 -19.74 -2.08
N LEU A 207 5.64 -19.90 -2.77
CA LEU A 207 6.74 -20.75 -2.32
C LEU A 207 7.38 -20.21 -1.03
N ILE A 208 7.65 -18.89 -0.94
CA ILE A 208 8.16 -18.28 0.29
C ILE A 208 7.20 -18.58 1.45
N ARG A 209 5.89 -18.35 1.26
CA ARG A 209 4.89 -18.62 2.30
C ARG A 209 4.82 -20.08 2.73
N GLN A 210 5.06 -21.02 1.82
CA GLN A 210 4.97 -22.47 2.12
C GLN A 210 6.26 -23.06 2.69
N LEU A 211 7.41 -22.49 2.34
CA LEU A 211 8.72 -23.10 2.61
C LEU A 211 9.48 -22.40 3.74
N THR A 212 8.98 -21.27 4.22
CA THR A 212 9.70 -20.44 5.17
C THR A 212 8.78 -20.02 6.30
N ASP A 213 9.30 -20.06 7.53
CA ASP A 213 8.66 -19.48 8.72
C ASP A 213 8.77 -17.93 8.70
N PHE A 214 9.22 -17.37 7.58
CA PHE A 214 9.43 -15.94 7.37
C PHE A 214 8.17 -15.12 7.64
N TYR A 215 7.00 -15.66 7.30
CA TYR A 215 5.71 -15.02 7.55
C TYR A 215 5.15 -15.29 8.97
N ASP A 216 5.74 -16.23 9.71
CA ASP A 216 5.28 -16.58 11.07
C ASP A 216 5.99 -15.76 12.17
N GLN A 217 7.10 -15.08 11.85
CA GLN A 217 7.91 -14.33 12.83
C GLN A 217 7.57 -12.84 12.94
N GLU A 218 6.78 -12.27 12.04
CA GLU A 218 6.35 -10.87 12.10
C GLU A 218 4.84 -10.79 11.85
N GLN A 219 4.09 -10.18 12.79
CA GLN A 219 2.65 -9.93 12.63
C GLN A 219 2.37 -9.35 11.24
N ASP A 220 1.54 -10.06 10.48
CA ASP A 220 1.13 -9.77 9.10
C ASP A 220 0.77 -8.28 8.91
N PRO A 221 1.59 -7.49 8.20
CA PRO A 221 1.28 -6.09 7.95
C PRO A 221 0.31 -5.90 6.77
N TYR A 222 -0.08 -6.95 6.04
CA TYR A 222 -0.92 -6.84 4.83
C TYR A 222 -2.42 -6.93 5.12
N GLN A 223 -2.86 -6.66 6.35
CA GLN A 223 -4.29 -6.65 6.67
C GLN A 223 -4.96 -5.28 6.53
N ASP A 224 -4.21 -4.21 6.31
CA ASP A 224 -4.74 -2.88 6.04
C ASP A 224 -4.27 -2.38 4.67
N ASP A 225 -4.97 -2.77 3.59
CA ASP A 225 -5.20 -1.92 2.40
C ASP A 225 -6.01 -2.70 1.34
N TYR A 226 -7.34 -2.66 1.50
CA TYR A 226 -8.34 -2.62 0.41
C TYR A 226 -9.48 -1.70 0.84
#